data_AF-A0A0G0N0H7-F1
#
_entry.id   AF-A0A0G0N0H7-F1
#
_cell.length_a   1.000
_cell.length_b   1.000
_cell.length_c   1.000
_cell.angle_alpha   90.00
_cell.angle_beta   90.00
_cell.angle_gamma   90.00
#
_symmetry.space_group_name_H-M   'P 1'
#
loop_
_entity.id
_entity.type
_entity.pdbx_description
1 polymer ?
#
loop_
_entity_poly.entity_id
_entity_poly.type
_entity_poly.pdbx_seq_one_letter_code
_entity_poly.pdbx_strand_id
1 'polypeptide(L)'
;MAVKKFKPIKFPQDEQAHSSIIEWWYFNGHLLGEDGKKYAFMDCLFKADSKKVKIPFLKSLPTKEVYFAHHVLSDIGNQKSYKKIDPLCLISKDSFKKNLLFIN
;
A
#
# COMPACT_ATOMS: atom_id res chain seq x y z
N MET A 1 1.70 17.25 32.28
CA MET A 1 1.53 16.43 31.06
C MET A 1 2.53 16.90 30.03
N ALA A 2 3.42 16.04 29.54
CA ALA A 2 4.41 16.43 28.53
C ALA A 2 3.72 16.53 27.15
N VAL A 3 3.82 17.68 26.49
CA VAL A 3 3.33 17.85 25.12
C VAL A 3 4.24 17.03 24.20
N LYS A 4 3.68 16.00 23.57
CA LYS A 4 4.40 15.18 22.60
C LYS A 4 4.72 16.04 21.38
N LYS A 5 5.99 16.38 21.18
CA LYS A 5 6.44 17.19 20.04
C LYS A 5 6.58 16.28 18.82
N PHE A 6 5.70 16.46 17.83
CA PHE A 6 5.80 15.77 16.55
C PHE A 6 6.83 16.46 15.65
N LYS A 7 7.54 15.67 14.82
CA LYS A 7 8.41 16.22 13.77
C LYS A 7 7.51 16.63 12.58
N PRO A 8 7.68 17.83 12.01
CA PRO A 8 6.98 18.21 10.78
C PRO A 8 7.33 17.27 9.62
N ILE A 9 6.35 17.01 8.75
CA ILE A 9 6.53 16.27 7.50
C ILE A 9 7.34 17.13 6.52
N LYS A 10 8.26 16.51 5.79
CA LYS A 10 9.16 17.13 4.82
C LYS A 10 9.05 16.46 3.46
N PHE A 11 8.57 17.22 2.50
CA PHE A 11 8.47 16.79 1.11
C PHE A 11 9.73 17.19 0.31
N PRO A 12 10.21 16.33 -0.61
CA PRO A 12 9.64 15.04 -1.03
C PRO A 12 10.15 13.83 -0.23
N GLN A 13 10.93 14.02 0.84
CA GLN A 13 11.57 12.92 1.56
C GLN A 13 10.55 11.95 2.18
N ASP A 14 9.50 12.50 2.79
CA ASP A 14 8.45 11.72 3.46
C ASP A 14 7.39 11.17 2.49
N GLU A 15 7.56 11.33 1.16
CA GLU A 15 6.79 10.58 0.14
C GLU A 15 7.34 9.16 -0.09
N GLN A 16 8.58 8.92 0.32
CA GLN A 16 9.27 7.65 0.10
C GLN A 16 8.94 6.64 1.21
N ALA A 17 9.38 5.39 1.01
CA ALA A 17 9.24 4.35 2.02
C ALA A 17 10.04 4.67 3.29
N HIS A 18 9.42 4.51 4.45
CA HIS A 18 10.01 4.80 5.75
C HIS A 18 10.58 3.55 6.42
N SER A 19 11.58 3.72 7.30
CA SER A 19 12.05 2.61 8.16
C SER A 19 11.09 2.38 9.34
N SER A 20 9.92 1.82 9.05
CA SER A 20 8.87 1.53 10.03
C SER A 20 8.63 0.02 10.19
N ILE A 21 7.90 -0.38 11.24
CA ILE A 21 7.47 -1.77 11.40
C ILE A 21 6.36 -2.11 10.39
N ILE A 22 5.45 -1.17 10.16
CA ILE A 22 4.35 -1.24 9.20
C ILE A 22 4.29 0.07 8.43
N GLU A 23 4.04 -0.02 7.14
CA GLU A 23 3.75 1.10 6.24
C GLU A 23 2.71 0.67 5.22
N TRP A 24 1.95 1.63 4.70
CA TRP A 24 0.92 1.37 3.69
C TRP A 24 0.89 2.47 2.64
N TRP A 25 0.52 2.08 1.42
CA TRP A 25 0.13 2.97 0.34
C TRP A 25 -1.29 2.61 -0.05
N TYR A 26 -2.18 3.59 0.02
CA TYR A 26 -3.61 3.38 -0.13
C TYR A 26 -4.15 4.30 -1.21
N PHE A 27 -4.51 3.70 -2.34
CA PHE A 27 -5.08 4.39 -3.48
C PHE A 27 -6.53 3.97 -3.63
N ASN A 28 -7.43 4.94 -3.74
CA ASN A 28 -8.83 4.66 -3.98
C ASN A 28 -9.42 5.79 -4.82
N GLY A 29 -10.48 5.49 -5.55
CA GLY A 29 -11.10 6.48 -6.40
C GLY A 29 -12.28 5.94 -7.19
N HIS A 30 -12.76 6.78 -8.09
CA HIS A 30 -13.83 6.47 -9.01
C HIS A 30 -13.28 6.42 -10.44
N LEU A 31 -13.78 5.49 -11.23
CA LEU A 31 -13.43 5.33 -12.65
C LEU A 31 -14.69 5.50 -13.49
N LEU A 32 -14.50 6.03 -14.68
CA LEU A 32 -15.50 6.03 -15.75
C LEU A 32 -14.92 5.22 -16.91
N GLY A 33 -15.56 4.09 -17.22
CA GLY A 33 -15.20 3.28 -18.38
C GLY A 33 -15.54 4.00 -19.68
N GLU A 34 -14.89 3.61 -20.77
CA GLU A 34 -15.18 4.14 -22.11
C GLU A 34 -16.62 3.86 -22.56
N ASP A 35 -17.23 2.80 -22.01
CA ASP A 35 -18.64 2.45 -22.19
C ASP A 35 -19.61 3.21 -21.26
N GLY A 36 -19.11 4.20 -20.51
CA GLY A 36 -19.87 5.01 -19.57
C GLY A 36 -20.17 4.32 -18.23
N LYS A 37 -19.71 3.08 -18.01
CA LYS A 37 -19.89 2.40 -16.72
C LYS A 37 -19.06 3.04 -15.63
N LYS A 38 -19.64 3.13 -14.44
CA LYS A 38 -18.99 3.71 -13.26
C LYS A 38 -18.44 2.60 -12.38
N TYR A 39 -17.20 2.79 -11.95
CA TYR A 39 -16.56 1.90 -10.99
C TYR A 39 -16.02 2.69 -9.81
N ALA A 40 -15.88 2.03 -8.67
CA ALA A 40 -15.02 2.48 -7.58
C ALA A 40 -13.89 1.46 -7.43
N PHE A 41 -12.67 1.93 -7.15
CA PHE A 41 -11.54 1.05 -6.90
C PHE A 41 -10.88 1.38 -5.57
N MET A 42 -10.20 0.38 -5.03
CA MET A 42 -9.31 0.47 -3.89
C MET A 42 -8.13 -0.46 -4.14
N ASP A 43 -6.93 0.05 -3.92
CA ASP A 43 -5.68 -0.67 -3.98
C ASP A 43 -4.85 -0.30 -2.75
N CYS A 44 -4.52 -1.32 -1.96
CA CYS A 44 -3.73 -1.14 -0.75
C CYS A 44 -2.50 -2.04 -0.79
N LEU A 45 -1.31 -1.43 -0.78
CA LEU A 45 -0.04 -2.11 -0.59
C LEU A 45 0.42 -1.90 0.84
N PHE A 46 0.75 -2.99 1.52
CA PHE A 46 1.35 -2.97 2.86
C PHE A 46 2.80 -3.41 2.80
N LYS A 47 3.63 -2.78 3.62
CA LYS A 47 4.98 -3.24 3.95
C LYS A 47 5.04 -3.59 5.43
N ALA A 48 5.67 -4.71 5.74
CA ALA A 48 5.96 -5.10 7.11
C ALA A 48 7.43 -5.50 7.30
N ASP A 49 8.00 -5.14 8.46
CA ASP A 49 9.26 -5.69 8.94
C ASP A 49 9.00 -7.10 9.51
N SER A 50 9.35 -8.13 8.74
CA SER A 50 9.10 -9.55 9.04
C SER A 50 9.70 -10.02 10.37
N LYS A 51 10.73 -9.33 10.85
CA LYS A 51 11.44 -9.66 12.10
C LYS A 51 10.81 -8.99 13.32
N LYS A 52 10.12 -7.86 13.12
CA LYS A 52 9.48 -7.10 14.20
C LYS A 52 7.98 -7.38 14.33
N VAL A 53 7.32 -7.84 13.27
CA VAL A 53 5.92 -8.27 13.36
C VAL A 53 5.80 -9.59 14.12
N LYS A 54 4.78 -9.68 14.98
CA LYS A 54 4.48 -10.89 15.77
C LYS A 54 3.65 -11.90 14.98
N ILE A 55 4.07 -12.20 13.76
CA ILE A 55 3.38 -13.15 12.86
C ILE A 55 4.27 -14.39 12.71
N PRO A 56 3.87 -15.55 13.27
CA PRO A 56 4.76 -16.73 13.37
C PRO A 56 5.39 -17.17 12.05
N PHE A 57 4.64 -17.14 10.94
CA PHE A 57 5.12 -17.59 9.63
C PHE A 57 5.98 -16.57 8.88
N LEU A 58 5.98 -15.28 9.27
CA LEU A 58 6.80 -14.26 8.63
C LEU A 58 8.22 -14.20 9.21
N LYS A 59 8.39 -14.59 10.48
CA LYS A 59 9.69 -14.52 11.17
C LYS A 59 10.78 -15.38 10.53
N SER A 60 10.40 -16.51 9.95
CA SER A 60 11.31 -17.45 9.28
C SER A 60 11.74 -17.00 7.89
N LEU A 61 11.12 -15.94 7.31
CA LEU A 61 11.49 -15.47 5.99
C LEU A 61 12.91 -14.87 5.98
N PRO A 62 13.69 -15.09 4.91
CA PRO A 62 15.06 -14.58 4.82
C PRO A 62 15.11 -13.05 4.61
N THR A 63 14.02 -12.44 4.14
CA THR A 63 13.93 -11.01 3.87
C THR A 63 13.46 -10.24 5.10
N LYS A 64 14.02 -9.04 5.33
CA LYS A 64 13.59 -8.13 6.39
C LYS A 64 12.23 -7.51 6.06
N GLU A 65 11.98 -7.20 4.81
CA GLU A 65 10.74 -6.58 4.36
C GLU A 65 9.89 -7.60 3.61
N VAL A 66 8.58 -7.56 3.87
CA VAL A 66 7.57 -8.32 3.16
C VAL A 66 6.45 -7.39 2.75
N TYR A 67 5.88 -7.67 1.60
CA TYR A 67 4.85 -6.83 1.00
C TYR A 67 3.64 -7.70 0.67
N PHE A 68 2.45 -7.18 0.91
CA PHE A 68 1.18 -7.84 0.62
C PHE A 68 0.15 -6.79 0.25
N ALA A 69 -0.88 -7.17 -0.49
CA ALA A 69 -1.86 -6.22 -0.98
C ALA A 69 -3.28 -6.77 -0.95
N HIS A 70 -4.25 -5.86 -0.95
CA HIS A 70 -5.61 -6.19 -1.33
C HIS A 70 -6.17 -5.15 -2.29
N HIS A 71 -6.98 -5.63 -3.22
CA HIS A 71 -7.56 -4.85 -4.29
C HIS A 71 -9.07 -5.07 -4.29
N VAL A 72 -9.83 -4.01 -4.56
CA VAL A 72 -11.27 -4.06 -4.76
C VAL A 72 -11.62 -3.23 -5.98
N LEU A 73 -12.41 -3.81 -6.89
CA LEU A 73 -13.09 -3.10 -7.95
C LEU A 73 -14.59 -3.30 -7.77
N SER A 74 -15.35 -2.22 -7.67
CA SER A 74 -16.80 -2.24 -7.50
C SER A 74 -17.44 -1.67 -8.74
N ASP A 75 -18.22 -2.49 -9.44
CA ASP A 75 -19.14 -2.08 -10.50
C ASP A 75 -20.38 -1.48 -9.84
N ILE A 76 -20.56 -0.17 -10.02
CA ILE A 76 -21.63 0.59 -9.37
C ILE A 76 -22.98 0.27 -10.00
N GLY A 77 -23.03 0.11 -11.33
CA GLY A 77 -24.28 -0.15 -12.05
C GLY A 77 -24.85 -1.54 -11.71
N ASN A 78 -23.97 -2.53 -11.61
CA ASN A 78 -24.35 -3.91 -11.30
C ASN A 78 -24.34 -4.24 -9.81
N GLN A 79 -23.98 -3.28 -8.94
CA GLN A 79 -23.85 -3.45 -7.49
C GLN A 79 -22.99 -4.66 -7.10
N LYS A 80 -21.91 -4.89 -7.85
CA LYS A 80 -21.04 -6.06 -7.71
C LYS A 80 -19.62 -5.65 -7.39
N SER A 81 -18.99 -6.33 -6.45
CA SER A 81 -17.58 -6.09 -6.09
C SER A 81 -16.71 -7.31 -6.36
N TYR A 82 -15.54 -7.05 -6.92
CA TYR A 82 -14.49 -8.01 -7.24
C TYR A 82 -13.33 -7.73 -6.31
N LYS A 83 -12.87 -8.74 -5.58
CA LYS A 83 -11.84 -8.60 -4.55
C LYS A 83 -10.69 -9.54 -4.85
N LYS A 84 -9.46 -9.07 -4.65
CA LYS A 84 -8.24 -9.87 -4.75
C LYS A 84 -7.37 -9.59 -3.54
N ILE A 85 -6.77 -10.64 -2.97
CA ILE A 85 -5.77 -10.54 -1.92
C ILE A 85 -4.50 -11.18 -2.45
N ASP A 86 -3.41 -10.42 -2.42
CA ASP A 86 -2.08 -10.89 -2.78
C ASP A 86 -1.27 -11.02 -1.48
N PRO A 87 -1.14 -12.24 -0.91
CA PRO A 87 -0.48 -12.45 0.38
C PRO A 87 1.04 -12.22 0.32
N LEU A 88 1.60 -12.13 -0.89
CA LEU A 88 2.99 -11.77 -1.15
C LEU A 88 3.10 -11.00 -2.47
N CYS A 89 3.68 -9.81 -2.42
CA CYS A 89 3.96 -8.97 -3.59
C CYS A 89 5.46 -8.90 -3.83
N LEU A 90 5.89 -9.22 -5.06
CA LEU A 90 7.23 -8.90 -5.53
C LEU A 90 7.23 -7.50 -6.11
N ILE A 91 8.13 -6.66 -5.63
CA ILE A 91 8.25 -5.26 -6.09
C ILE A 91 9.54 -5.06 -6.85
N SER A 92 9.47 -4.14 -7.81
CA SER A 92 10.62 -3.79 -8.62
C SER A 92 11.68 -3.09 -7.78
N LYS A 93 12.96 -3.28 -8.14
CA LYS A 93 14.09 -2.68 -7.42
C LYS A 93 14.09 -1.14 -7.41
N ASP A 94 13.27 -0.53 -8.25
CA ASP A 94 13.14 0.92 -8.44
C ASP A 94 11.84 1.51 -7.87
N SER A 95 10.96 0.69 -7.28
CA SER A 95 9.64 1.12 -6.76
C SER A 95 9.71 2.32 -5.80
N PHE A 96 10.81 2.46 -5.04
CA PHE A 96 11.01 3.53 -4.07
C PHE A 96 12.26 4.38 -4.33
N LYS A 97 12.79 4.37 -5.57
CA LYS A 97 14.00 5.12 -5.94
C LYS A 97 13.71 6.44 -6.66
N LYS A 98 12.46 6.68 -7.03
CA LYS A 98 12.05 7.91 -7.73
C LYS A 98 11.84 9.03 -6.71
N ASN A 99 12.17 10.26 -7.12
CA ASN A 99 12.09 11.45 -6.26
C ASN A 99 10.66 11.83 -5.86
N LEU A 100 9.65 11.23 -6.50
CA LEU A 100 8.24 11.44 -6.25
C LEU A 100 7.56 10.08 -6.22
N LEU A 101 6.47 9.99 -5.47
CA LEU A 101 5.57 8.84 -5.52
C LEU A 101 5.06 8.67 -6.96
N PHE A 102 5.67 7.75 -7.71
CA PHE A 102 5.32 7.50 -9.10
C PHE A 102 4.35 6.33 -9.15
N ILE A 103 3.06 6.65 -9.17
CA ILE A 103 2.01 5.71 -9.50
C ILE A 103 2.01 5.58 -11.02
N ASN A 104 2.39 4.42 -11.54
CA ASN A 104 2.41 4.13 -12.97
C ASN A 104 1.00 3.81 -13.47
#